data_AF-A0A0B6Z9D0-F1
#
_entry.id   AF-A0A0B6Z9D0-F1
#
_cell.length_a   1.000
_cell.length_b   1.000
_cell.length_c   1.000
_cell.angle_alpha   90.00
_cell.angle_beta   90.00
_cell.angle_gamma   90.00
#
_symmetry.space_group_name_H-M   'P 1'
#
loop_
_entity.id
_entity.type
_entity.pdbx_description
1 polymer ?
#
loop_
_entity_poly.entity_id
_entity_poly.type
_entity_poly.pdbx_seq_one_letter_code
_entity_poly.pdbx_strand_id
1 'polypeptide(L)'
;RSFAMALAFSAFKADGVLIYVADQLENPSSYFTIYLLDGYLHLRMNTTLQRGYDIQFPKRSNDAQRHMLKVLKINDFASFFLDSEKSYNNTGANVNLASQIAVQDSASVYLGGVGTNISLLALPKLFINQPSRVNFAGAIYSVNLKSQDNVPSNIPFTLSSLDRTAYPAAPKTAYYGVSLSGVNSYLGLGLVNTTENVIIEIEFTTVSESGLFFLWDRATSARYIGMDMNKQQLILHLYPSYAGVTEPLMLVLYKSAYLCDGKRHTVKLVIKGSYATVTVDGNVGPSVVIPASHAVQALNDADFYIGGISQALPSNLIKTSLTGCVLSVTITTGLLETVRAYDTTQFVSSSFGAQYGCPY
;
A
#
# COMPACT_ATOMS: atom_id res chain seq x y z
N ARG A 1 12.29 10.44 -33.23
CA ARG A 1 11.33 9.36 -33.65
C ARG A 1 11.43 8.08 -32.82
N SER A 2 12.62 7.72 -32.36
CA SER A 2 12.87 6.51 -31.60
C SER A 2 13.67 6.84 -30.36
N PHE A 3 13.43 6.12 -29.26
CA PHE A 3 14.27 6.20 -28.08
C PHE A 3 14.32 4.85 -27.39
N ALA A 4 15.40 4.63 -26.64
CA ALA A 4 15.52 3.55 -25.69
C ALA A 4 15.67 4.14 -24.29
N MET A 5 15.05 3.51 -23.30
CA MET A 5 15.14 3.92 -21.91
C MET A 5 15.41 2.71 -21.03
N ALA A 6 16.23 2.88 -19.99
CA ALA A 6 16.41 1.92 -18.91
C ALA A 6 16.17 2.60 -17.56
N LEU A 7 15.24 2.07 -16.78
CA LEU A 7 14.82 2.54 -15.46
C LEU A 7 15.06 1.43 -14.45
N ALA A 8 15.87 1.70 -13.42
CA ALA A 8 16.03 0.82 -12.28
C ALA A 8 15.28 1.38 -11.08
N PHE A 9 14.40 0.60 -10.46
CA PHE A 9 13.55 1.05 -9.36
C PHE A 9 13.19 -0.08 -8.38
N SER A 10 12.67 0.28 -7.21
CA SER A 10 11.99 -0.60 -6.26
C SER A 10 10.72 0.10 -5.81
N ALA A 11 9.58 -0.60 -5.79
CA ALA A 11 8.31 0.01 -5.42
C ALA A 11 7.79 -0.57 -4.10
N PHE A 12 7.39 0.33 -3.20
CA PHE A 12 6.88 0.01 -1.85
C PHE A 12 5.39 0.33 -1.69
N LYS A 13 4.75 0.78 -2.77
CA LYS A 13 3.33 1.10 -2.88
C LYS A 13 2.79 0.56 -4.20
N ALA A 14 1.56 0.08 -4.21
CA ALA A 14 0.94 -0.49 -5.41
C ALA A 14 0.68 0.54 -6.52
N ASP A 15 0.51 1.82 -6.17
CA ASP A 15 0.21 2.89 -7.11
C ASP A 15 1.28 3.99 -7.07
N GLY A 16 1.55 4.58 -8.22
CA GLY A 16 2.38 5.78 -8.30
C GLY A 16 2.98 6.00 -9.68
N VAL A 17 3.26 7.26 -10.00
CA VAL A 17 3.86 7.64 -11.27
C VAL A 17 5.39 7.53 -11.16
N LEU A 18 5.99 6.71 -12.02
CA LEU A 18 7.45 6.58 -12.12
C LEU A 18 8.04 7.65 -13.03
N ILE A 19 7.43 7.84 -14.20
CA ILE A 19 7.86 8.81 -15.23
C ILE A 19 6.63 9.48 -15.82
N TYR A 20 6.70 10.80 -15.98
CA TYR A 20 5.70 11.57 -16.73
C TYR A 20 6.38 12.61 -17.62
N VAL A 21 6.00 12.60 -18.90
CA VAL A 21 6.42 13.59 -19.90
C VAL A 21 5.22 13.92 -20.77
N ALA A 22 4.97 15.21 -20.99
CA ALA A 22 3.88 15.68 -21.83
C ALA A 22 4.27 16.97 -22.57
N ASP A 23 3.61 17.21 -23.70
CA ASP A 23 3.74 18.43 -24.51
C ASP A 23 3.26 19.67 -23.78
N GLN A 24 2.18 19.53 -23.00
CA GLN A 24 1.60 20.59 -22.17
C GLN A 24 1.18 20.00 -20.82
N LEU A 25 1.29 20.80 -19.75
CA LEU A 25 0.98 20.33 -18.39
C LEU A 25 -0.52 20.39 -18.05
N GLU A 26 -1.28 21.33 -18.61
CA GLU A 26 -2.70 21.53 -18.30
C GLU A 26 -3.63 20.67 -19.16
N ASN A 27 -3.32 20.53 -20.45
CA ASN A 27 -4.12 19.76 -21.41
C ASN A 27 -3.22 18.95 -22.35
N PRO A 28 -2.62 17.85 -21.87
CA PRO A 28 -1.65 17.09 -22.63
C PRO A 28 -2.29 16.41 -23.85
N SER A 29 -1.79 16.72 -25.05
CA SER A 29 -2.22 16.10 -26.31
C SER A 29 -1.25 15.01 -26.78
N SER A 30 0.00 15.09 -26.35
CA SER A 30 1.05 14.11 -26.62
C SER A 30 1.86 13.86 -25.35
N TYR A 31 1.93 12.61 -24.94
CA TYR A 31 2.53 12.27 -23.65
C TYR A 31 3.10 10.86 -23.64
N PHE A 32 3.99 10.62 -22.69
CA PHE A 32 4.54 9.32 -22.36
C PHE A 32 4.65 9.20 -20.85
N THR A 33 4.00 8.18 -20.29
CA THR A 33 3.94 7.96 -18.85
C THR A 33 4.22 6.50 -18.51
N ILE A 34 4.91 6.30 -17.39
CA ILE A 34 5.09 5.00 -16.77
C ILE A 34 4.62 5.13 -15.33
N TYR A 35 3.73 4.24 -14.93
CA TYR A 35 3.14 4.27 -13.59
C TYR A 35 2.87 2.85 -13.11
N LEU A 36 2.68 2.72 -11.80
CA LEU A 36 2.16 1.53 -11.16
C LEU A 36 0.67 1.72 -10.90
N LEU A 37 -0.12 0.68 -11.17
CA LEU A 37 -1.53 0.59 -10.82
C LEU A 37 -1.80 -0.82 -10.28
N ASP A 38 -2.30 -0.91 -9.06
CA ASP A 38 -2.53 -2.18 -8.35
C ASP A 38 -1.30 -3.11 -8.33
N GLY A 39 -0.10 -2.50 -8.29
CA GLY A 39 1.19 -3.17 -8.29
C GLY A 39 1.72 -3.59 -9.66
N TYR A 40 0.94 -3.42 -10.73
CA TYR A 40 1.38 -3.68 -12.09
C TYR A 40 1.98 -2.43 -12.70
N LEU A 41 3.08 -2.59 -13.43
CA LEU A 41 3.58 -1.52 -14.28
C LEU A 41 2.61 -1.30 -15.44
N HIS A 42 2.49 -0.04 -15.83
CA HIS A 42 1.80 0.39 -17.03
C HIS A 42 2.70 1.35 -17.81
N LEU A 43 2.59 1.27 -19.13
CA LEU A 43 3.06 2.31 -20.01
C LEU A 43 1.88 2.87 -20.77
N ARG A 44 1.71 4.18 -20.69
CA ARG A 44 0.70 4.89 -21.46
C ARG A 44 1.34 5.98 -22.30
N MET A 45 0.94 6.08 -23.56
CA MET A 45 1.46 7.12 -24.44
C MET A 45 0.42 7.57 -25.45
N ASN A 46 0.48 8.84 -25.81
CA ASN A 46 -0.23 9.37 -26.96
C ASN A 46 0.77 10.04 -27.89
N THR A 47 0.75 9.64 -29.16
CA THR A 47 1.70 10.09 -30.18
C THR A 47 1.05 11.15 -31.08
N THR A 48 1.82 11.70 -32.03
CA THR A 48 1.31 12.57 -33.10
C THR A 48 0.17 11.96 -33.92
N LEU A 49 -0.04 10.64 -33.87
CA LEU A 49 -1.17 9.97 -34.53
C LEU A 49 -2.45 9.92 -33.70
N GLN A 50 -2.41 10.38 -32.45
CA GLN A 50 -3.57 10.43 -31.55
C GLN A 50 -4.22 9.06 -31.29
N ARG A 51 -3.40 7.99 -31.26
CA ARG A 51 -3.86 6.60 -31.13
C ARG A 51 -3.86 6.03 -29.72
N GLY A 52 -3.45 6.80 -28.70
CA GLY A 52 -3.57 6.46 -27.27
C GLY A 52 -3.34 4.99 -26.90
N TYR A 53 -2.13 4.64 -26.48
CA TYR A 53 -1.79 3.30 -26.01
C TYR A 53 -1.75 3.25 -24.49
N ASP A 54 -2.26 2.18 -23.88
CA ASP A 54 -2.10 1.85 -22.45
C ASP A 54 -1.85 0.35 -22.32
N ILE A 55 -0.67 -0.03 -21.86
CA ILE A 55 -0.21 -1.41 -21.83
C ILE A 55 0.25 -1.76 -20.43
N GLN A 56 -0.37 -2.80 -19.89
CA GLN A 56 -0.05 -3.36 -18.59
C GLN A 56 1.03 -4.45 -18.69
N PHE A 57 1.90 -4.52 -17.70
CA PHE A 57 2.84 -5.63 -17.52
C PHE A 57 2.16 -6.80 -16.81
N PRO A 58 2.41 -8.06 -17.23
CA PRO A 58 1.73 -9.22 -16.65
C PRO A 58 2.17 -9.53 -15.22
N LYS A 59 3.33 -9.02 -14.79
CA LYS A 59 3.91 -9.27 -13.47
C LYS A 59 3.81 -8.03 -12.60
N ARG A 60 3.42 -8.23 -11.34
CA ARG A 60 3.53 -7.19 -10.30
C ARG A 60 4.98 -6.83 -10.02
N SER A 61 5.22 -5.55 -9.74
CA SER A 61 6.54 -4.95 -9.54
C SER A 61 6.65 -4.14 -8.24
N ASN A 62 5.69 -4.35 -7.33
CA ASN A 62 5.65 -3.75 -5.99
C ASN A 62 6.05 -4.76 -4.91
N ASP A 63 7.07 -5.59 -5.16
CA ASP A 63 7.56 -6.59 -4.20
C ASP A 63 8.70 -6.06 -3.32
N ALA A 64 8.93 -4.74 -3.37
CA ALA A 64 10.07 -4.04 -2.77
C ALA A 64 11.46 -4.49 -3.26
N GLN A 65 11.53 -5.40 -4.24
CA GLN A 65 12.79 -5.80 -4.87
C GLN A 65 13.21 -4.79 -5.93
N ARG A 66 14.48 -4.87 -6.33
CA ARG A 66 15.03 -4.04 -7.39
C ARG A 66 14.66 -4.61 -8.75
N HIS A 67 13.94 -3.82 -9.53
CA HIS A 67 13.56 -4.11 -10.89
C HIS A 67 14.37 -3.29 -11.91
N MET A 68 14.54 -3.86 -13.10
CA MET A 68 15.10 -3.16 -14.26
C MET A 68 14.09 -3.19 -15.41
N LEU A 69 13.52 -2.02 -15.70
CA LEU A 69 12.64 -1.79 -16.83
C LEU A 69 13.43 -1.25 -18.02
N LYS A 70 13.31 -1.89 -19.18
CA LYS A 70 13.81 -1.37 -20.46
C LYS A 70 12.64 -1.07 -21.39
N VAL A 71 12.64 0.10 -22.01
CA VAL A 71 11.65 0.52 -23.01
C VAL A 71 12.36 0.80 -24.32
N LEU A 72 11.82 0.30 -25.42
CA LEU A 72 12.21 0.65 -26.78
C LEU A 72 10.99 1.18 -27.51
N LYS A 73 11.06 2.42 -27.97
CA LYS A 73 10.04 3.08 -28.78
C LYS A 73 10.63 3.37 -30.15
N ILE A 74 9.96 2.92 -31.21
CA ILE A 74 10.31 3.17 -32.61
C ILE A 74 9.04 3.55 -33.34
N ASN A 75 8.97 4.79 -33.85
CA ASN A 75 7.76 5.30 -34.51
C ASN A 75 6.51 5.09 -33.63
N ASP A 76 5.46 4.43 -34.11
CA ASP A 76 4.25 4.16 -33.31
C ASP A 76 4.33 2.91 -32.44
N PHE A 77 5.36 2.10 -32.63
CA PHE A 77 5.62 0.91 -31.84
C PHE A 77 6.37 1.25 -30.55
N ALA A 78 5.93 0.66 -29.45
CA ALA A 78 6.71 0.64 -28.22
C ALA A 78 6.67 -0.76 -27.61
N SER A 79 7.79 -1.16 -27.04
CA SER A 79 7.99 -2.43 -26.38
C SER A 79 8.76 -2.26 -25.09
N PHE A 80 8.52 -3.17 -24.16
CA PHE A 80 9.04 -3.05 -22.81
C PHE A 80 9.43 -4.41 -22.24
N PHE A 81 10.47 -4.43 -21.41
CA PHE A 81 11.05 -5.62 -20.79
C PHE A 81 11.30 -5.36 -19.32
N LEU A 82 10.88 -6.27 -18.45
CA LEU A 82 11.10 -6.20 -17.00
C LEU A 82 11.93 -7.40 -16.51
N ASP A 83 13.02 -7.16 -15.78
CA ASP A 83 13.82 -8.15 -15.06
C ASP A 83 14.37 -9.33 -15.88
N SER A 84 14.88 -9.06 -17.09
CA SER A 84 15.25 -10.04 -18.14
C SER A 84 14.05 -10.49 -18.99
N GLU A 85 14.32 -10.96 -20.20
CA GLU A 85 13.37 -10.98 -21.34
C GLU A 85 12.09 -11.83 -21.18
N LYS A 86 11.86 -12.46 -20.03
CA LYS A 86 10.67 -13.30 -19.77
C LYS A 86 9.38 -12.51 -19.53
N SER A 87 9.46 -11.22 -19.23
CA SER A 87 8.29 -10.34 -19.05
C SER A 87 8.33 -9.21 -20.08
N TYR A 88 7.68 -9.46 -21.21
CA TYR A 88 7.64 -8.58 -22.37
C TYR A 88 6.20 -8.21 -22.72
N ASN A 89 5.98 -6.95 -23.12
CA ASN A 89 4.74 -6.53 -23.76
C ASN A 89 5.02 -5.41 -24.78
N ASN A 90 4.09 -5.18 -25.70
CA ASN A 90 4.21 -4.13 -26.71
C ASN A 90 2.84 -3.55 -27.11
N THR A 91 2.86 -2.47 -27.90
CA THR A 91 1.65 -1.74 -28.33
C THR A 91 0.85 -2.45 -29.44
N GLY A 92 1.40 -3.49 -30.07
CA GLY A 92 0.85 -4.11 -31.28
C GLY A 92 0.88 -3.20 -32.51
N ALA A 93 1.47 -2.00 -32.41
CA ALA A 93 1.42 -0.99 -33.45
C ALA A 93 2.43 -1.24 -34.58
N ASN A 94 2.20 -0.60 -35.73
CA ASN A 94 3.05 -0.75 -36.90
C ASN A 94 4.36 0.04 -36.75
N VAL A 95 5.49 -0.67 -36.71
CA VAL A 95 6.85 -0.10 -36.62
C VAL A 95 7.20 0.84 -37.78
N ASN A 96 6.56 0.70 -38.93
CA ASN A 96 6.83 1.50 -40.14
C ASN A 96 5.98 2.78 -40.21
N LEU A 97 4.96 2.91 -39.38
CA LEU A 97 4.10 4.09 -39.38
C LEU A 97 4.72 5.20 -38.53
N ALA A 98 5.33 6.18 -39.19
CA ALA A 98 6.06 7.26 -38.54
C ALA A 98 5.17 8.03 -37.52
N SER A 99 5.61 8.04 -36.27
CA SER A 99 5.00 8.85 -35.21
C SER A 99 6.02 9.24 -34.15
N GLN A 100 5.72 10.27 -33.37
CA GLN A 100 6.56 10.71 -32.27
C GLN A 100 5.76 11.16 -31.05
N ILE A 101 6.43 11.21 -29.91
CA ILE A 101 5.94 11.96 -28.75
C ILE A 101 6.36 13.41 -29.02
N ALA A 102 5.41 14.27 -29.35
CA ALA A 102 5.64 15.66 -29.72
C ALA A 102 5.82 16.55 -28.49
N VAL A 103 6.88 16.28 -27.72
CA VAL A 103 7.31 17.10 -26.58
C VAL A 103 8.36 18.10 -27.02
N GLN A 104 8.36 19.30 -26.44
CA GLN A 104 9.38 20.32 -26.71
C GLN A 104 10.72 19.93 -26.05
N ASP A 105 11.85 20.40 -26.57
CA ASP A 105 13.17 20.12 -25.99
C ASP A 105 13.34 20.67 -24.57
N SER A 106 12.59 21.71 -24.23
CA SER A 106 12.52 22.32 -22.89
C SER A 106 11.53 21.62 -21.95
N ALA A 107 10.84 20.57 -22.39
CA ALA A 107 9.84 19.89 -21.59
C ALA A 107 10.48 19.20 -20.37
N SER A 108 9.88 19.41 -19.21
CA SER A 108 10.28 18.76 -17.98
C SER A 108 9.97 17.25 -18.01
N VAL A 109 10.91 16.45 -17.52
CA VAL A 109 10.68 15.04 -17.21
C VAL A 109 10.44 14.91 -15.71
N TYR A 110 9.27 14.44 -15.31
CA TYR A 110 8.94 14.22 -13.91
C TYR A 110 9.22 12.76 -13.55
N LEU A 111 9.89 12.57 -12.40
CA LEU A 111 10.24 11.27 -11.87
C LEU A 111 9.66 11.10 -10.47
N GLY A 112 9.04 9.95 -10.20
CA GLY A 112 8.53 9.61 -8.87
C GLY A 112 7.25 10.34 -8.44
N GLY A 113 6.55 10.98 -9.37
CA GLY A 113 5.30 11.68 -9.12
C GLY A 113 5.08 12.82 -10.13
N VAL A 114 4.00 13.57 -9.96
CA VAL A 114 3.78 14.84 -10.65
C VAL A 114 3.34 15.91 -9.63
N GLY A 115 3.66 17.17 -9.91
CA GLY A 115 3.26 18.29 -9.05
C GLY A 115 1.76 18.58 -9.11
N THR A 116 1.27 19.39 -8.15
CA THR A 116 -0.15 19.73 -8.02
C THR A 116 -0.72 20.54 -9.18
N ASN A 117 0.14 21.21 -9.95
CA ASN A 117 -0.25 22.05 -11.08
C ASN A 117 -0.25 21.29 -12.42
N ILE A 118 -0.11 19.96 -12.39
CA ILE A 118 -0.05 19.11 -13.58
C ILE A 118 -1.37 18.36 -13.71
N SER A 119 -1.94 18.42 -14.90
CA SER A 119 -3.15 17.69 -15.25
C SER A 119 -2.92 16.20 -15.24
N LEU A 120 -3.85 15.47 -14.62
CA LEU A 120 -3.82 14.02 -14.51
C LEU A 120 -4.53 13.32 -15.70
N LEU A 121 -4.90 14.06 -16.76
CA LEU A 121 -5.63 13.52 -17.93
C LEU A 121 -4.84 12.45 -18.69
N ALA A 122 -3.51 12.52 -18.67
CA ALA A 122 -2.61 11.52 -19.25
C ALA A 122 -2.40 10.27 -18.35
N LEU A 123 -3.08 10.20 -17.22
CA LEU A 123 -3.01 9.11 -16.24
C LEU A 123 -4.37 8.40 -16.09
N PRO A 124 -4.46 7.25 -15.40
CA PRO A 124 -5.73 6.58 -15.15
C PRO A 124 -6.74 7.48 -14.43
N LYS A 125 -8.03 7.30 -14.75
CA LYS A 125 -9.13 8.02 -14.09
C LYS A 125 -9.11 7.87 -12.56
N LEU A 126 -8.61 6.74 -12.05
CA LEU A 126 -8.46 6.51 -10.61
C LEU A 126 -7.57 7.58 -9.95
N PHE A 127 -6.50 8.01 -10.62
CA PHE A 127 -5.59 9.04 -10.07
C PHE A 127 -6.21 10.44 -10.10
N ILE A 128 -7.11 10.70 -11.07
CA ILE A 128 -7.91 11.95 -11.08
C ILE A 128 -8.81 12.00 -9.84
N ASN A 129 -9.48 10.87 -9.54
CA ASN A 129 -10.41 10.79 -8.42
C ASN A 129 -9.70 10.65 -7.06
N GLN A 130 -8.45 10.17 -7.04
CA GLN A 130 -7.65 9.95 -5.84
C GLN A 130 -6.20 10.44 -6.05
N PRO A 131 -5.97 11.77 -6.07
CA PRO A 131 -4.66 12.35 -6.40
C PRO A 131 -3.50 11.91 -5.50
N SER A 132 -3.77 11.50 -4.26
CA SER A 132 -2.74 10.95 -3.35
C SER A 132 -2.08 9.66 -3.87
N ARG A 133 -2.73 8.95 -4.81
CA ARG A 133 -2.18 7.75 -5.45
C ARG A 133 -1.09 8.05 -6.48
N VAL A 134 -1.00 9.29 -6.96
CA VAL A 134 -0.03 9.72 -7.99
C VAL A 134 1.41 9.65 -7.49
N ASN A 135 1.64 9.93 -6.21
CA ASN A 135 2.98 9.94 -5.65
C ASN A 135 3.53 8.52 -5.53
N PHE A 136 4.68 8.30 -6.17
CA PHE A 136 5.40 7.04 -6.07
C PHE A 136 6.09 6.93 -4.71
N ALA A 137 5.96 5.78 -4.06
CA ALA A 137 6.72 5.46 -2.87
C ALA A 137 7.63 4.26 -3.17
N GLY A 138 8.93 4.50 -3.12
CA GLY A 138 9.93 3.55 -3.57
C GLY A 138 11.29 4.21 -3.77
N ALA A 139 12.16 3.50 -4.48
CA ALA A 139 13.49 3.94 -4.86
C ALA A 139 13.57 4.02 -6.39
N ILE A 140 14.11 5.13 -6.92
CA ILE A 140 14.58 5.20 -8.30
C ILE A 140 16.11 5.21 -8.23
N TYR A 141 16.76 4.19 -8.79
CA TYR A 141 18.22 4.04 -8.73
C TYR A 141 18.92 4.66 -9.93
N SER A 142 18.30 4.58 -11.11
CA SER A 142 18.86 5.15 -12.33
C SER A 142 17.79 5.29 -13.40
N VAL A 143 17.87 6.35 -14.20
CA VAL A 143 17.12 6.51 -15.45
C VAL A 143 18.11 6.86 -16.53
N ASN A 144 18.18 6.04 -17.58
CA ASN A 144 19.04 6.25 -18.73
C ASN A 144 18.17 6.36 -19.97
N LEU A 145 18.14 7.52 -20.61
CA LEU A 145 17.46 7.74 -21.88
C LEU A 145 18.49 7.84 -23.00
N LYS A 146 18.21 7.22 -24.14
CA LYS A 146 19.01 7.31 -25.36
C LYS A 146 18.10 7.60 -26.55
N SER A 147 18.31 8.72 -27.22
CA SER A 147 17.64 9.07 -28.48
C SER A 147 18.53 8.68 -29.67
N GLN A 148 17.94 8.25 -30.79
CA GLN A 148 18.67 7.99 -32.04
C GLN A 148 19.03 9.28 -32.80
N ASP A 149 18.38 10.39 -32.50
CA ASP A 149 18.56 11.66 -33.21
C ASP A 149 19.78 12.43 -32.64
N ASN A 150 21.00 11.97 -32.95
CA ASN A 150 22.31 12.66 -32.84
C ASN A 150 22.72 13.39 -31.54
N VAL A 151 22.08 13.14 -30.40
CA VAL A 151 22.65 13.50 -29.10
C VAL A 151 22.84 12.21 -28.29
N PRO A 152 24.08 11.72 -28.12
CA PRO A 152 24.36 10.69 -27.14
C PRO A 152 24.36 11.34 -25.75
N SER A 153 23.26 11.97 -25.37
CA SER A 153 23.03 12.35 -23.99
C SER A 153 22.41 11.13 -23.34
N ASN A 154 23.25 10.28 -22.72
CA ASN A 154 22.82 9.86 -21.39
C ASN A 154 22.45 11.18 -20.70
N ILE A 155 21.16 11.38 -20.41
CA ILE A 155 20.74 12.49 -19.56
C ILE A 155 20.88 11.92 -18.15
N PRO A 156 22.04 12.09 -17.46
CA PRO A 156 22.15 11.63 -16.09
C PRO A 156 21.18 12.46 -15.27
N PHE A 157 20.19 11.79 -14.69
CA PHE A 157 19.46 12.38 -13.58
C PHE A 157 20.40 12.30 -12.37
N THR A 158 20.96 13.44 -11.97
CA THR A 158 21.87 13.54 -10.81
C THR A 158 21.05 13.39 -9.52
N LEU A 159 20.70 12.15 -9.17
CA LEU A 159 19.94 11.86 -7.95
C LEU A 159 20.73 12.21 -6.67
N SER A 160 22.05 12.43 -6.77
CA SER A 160 22.89 12.84 -5.65
C SER A 160 22.64 14.27 -5.17
N SER A 161 22.00 15.13 -5.98
CA SER A 161 21.64 16.49 -5.57
C SER A 161 20.26 16.60 -4.90
N LEU A 162 19.54 15.48 -4.76
CA LEU A 162 18.27 15.47 -4.03
C LEU A 162 18.49 15.79 -2.56
N ASP A 163 17.61 16.61 -2.00
CA ASP A 163 17.55 16.83 -0.56
C ASP A 163 17.24 15.51 0.15
N ARG A 164 18.22 14.97 0.87
CA ARG A 164 18.10 13.68 1.58
C ARG A 164 17.30 13.75 2.86
N THR A 165 16.96 14.95 3.32
CA THR A 165 15.99 15.12 4.41
C THR A 165 14.57 14.91 3.91
N ALA A 166 14.25 15.42 2.72
CA ALA A 166 12.95 15.21 2.06
C ALA A 166 12.85 13.86 1.33
N TYR A 167 13.96 13.38 0.74
CA TYR A 167 14.03 12.16 -0.07
C TYR A 167 15.13 11.22 0.46
N PRO A 168 14.89 10.55 1.59
CA PRO A 168 15.87 9.67 2.21
C PRO A 168 16.30 8.56 1.26
N ALA A 169 17.52 8.06 1.47
CA ALA A 169 18.00 6.89 0.73
C ALA A 169 17.11 5.69 1.05
N ALA A 170 16.82 4.89 0.03
CA ALA A 170 16.09 3.64 0.24
C ALA A 170 16.89 2.68 1.12
N PRO A 171 16.22 1.94 2.02
CA PRO A 171 16.88 0.91 2.80
C PRO A 171 17.49 -0.16 1.87
N LYS A 172 18.57 -0.81 2.34
CA LYS A 172 19.25 -1.87 1.57
C LYS A 172 18.32 -3.06 1.29
N THR A 173 17.45 -3.37 2.24
CA THR A 173 16.45 -4.42 2.20
C THR A 173 15.13 -3.83 2.63
N ALA A 174 14.08 -4.08 1.86
CA ALA A 174 12.72 -3.76 2.23
C ALA A 174 11.77 -4.86 1.76
N TYR A 175 10.69 -5.04 2.51
CA TYR A 175 9.53 -5.84 2.11
C TYR A 175 8.36 -4.93 1.78
N TYR A 176 7.45 -5.43 0.94
CA TYR A 176 6.18 -4.77 0.70
C TYR A 176 5.33 -4.76 1.98
N GLY A 177 4.80 -3.60 2.35
CA GLY A 177 4.00 -3.42 3.55
C GLY A 177 4.15 -2.00 4.10
N VAL A 178 3.63 -1.80 5.30
CA VAL A 178 3.68 -0.53 6.02
C VAL A 178 4.40 -0.71 7.34
N SER A 179 5.47 0.05 7.56
CA SER A 179 6.16 0.08 8.84
C SER A 179 5.51 1.07 9.81
N LEU A 180 5.46 0.69 11.09
CA LEU A 180 4.97 1.49 12.20
C LEU A 180 6.14 1.81 13.14
N SER A 181 6.30 3.09 13.49
CA SER A 181 7.43 3.57 14.28
C SER A 181 7.38 3.18 15.76
N GLY A 182 6.23 2.76 16.28
CA GLY A 182 5.98 2.51 17.70
C GLY A 182 5.70 3.75 18.55
N VAL A 183 5.83 4.95 17.98
CA VAL A 183 5.64 6.22 18.72
C VAL A 183 4.36 6.89 18.23
N ASN A 184 3.26 6.67 18.96
CA ASN A 184 1.91 7.12 18.59
C ASN A 184 1.51 6.70 17.16
N SER A 185 2.18 5.69 16.60
CA SER A 185 1.98 5.24 15.23
C SER A 185 0.74 4.35 15.12
N TYR A 186 0.05 4.43 13.99
CA TYR A 186 -1.06 3.56 13.67
C TYR A 186 -1.26 3.49 12.17
N LEU A 187 -1.84 2.39 11.69
CA LEU A 187 -2.39 2.26 10.35
C LEU A 187 -3.92 2.35 10.42
N GLY A 188 -4.52 3.39 9.84
CA GLY A 188 -5.96 3.60 9.82
C GLY A 188 -6.58 3.20 8.48
N LEU A 189 -7.40 2.15 8.46
CA LEU A 189 -8.06 1.62 7.26
C LEU A 189 -9.36 2.37 6.89
N GLY A 190 -9.71 3.39 7.67
CA GLY A 190 -10.95 4.15 7.54
C GLY A 190 -12.17 3.36 8.01
N LEU A 191 -13.34 3.73 7.47
CA LEU A 191 -14.63 3.18 7.88
C LEU A 191 -14.82 1.75 7.37
N VAL A 192 -15.11 0.84 8.29
CA VAL A 192 -15.42 -0.56 8.03
C VAL A 192 -16.73 -0.94 8.75
N ASN A 193 -17.52 -1.82 8.14
CA ASN A 193 -18.74 -2.37 8.74
C ASN A 193 -18.51 -3.78 9.31
N THR A 194 -18.89 -4.00 10.57
CA THR A 194 -18.89 -5.34 11.20
C THR A 194 -20.25 -6.00 11.07
N THR A 195 -20.26 -7.31 11.30
CA THR A 195 -21.48 -8.03 11.70
C THR A 195 -21.22 -8.76 13.02
N GLU A 196 -22.16 -9.57 13.49
CA GLU A 196 -21.95 -10.42 14.69
C GLU A 196 -20.89 -11.51 14.47
N ASN A 197 -20.65 -11.90 13.22
CA ASN A 197 -19.58 -12.81 12.84
C ASN A 197 -18.47 -12.02 12.13
N VAL A 198 -17.26 -12.14 12.64
CA VAL A 198 -16.09 -11.40 12.15
C VAL A 198 -14.88 -12.31 12.15
N ILE A 199 -14.14 -12.27 11.05
CA ILE A 199 -12.80 -12.82 10.95
C ILE A 199 -11.86 -11.68 10.60
N ILE A 200 -10.81 -11.49 11.38
CA ILE A 200 -9.74 -10.52 11.13
C ILE A 200 -8.44 -11.30 11.02
N GLU A 201 -7.78 -11.22 9.88
CA GLU A 201 -6.49 -11.84 9.64
C GLU A 201 -5.47 -10.76 9.30
N ILE A 202 -4.38 -10.71 10.08
CA ILE A 202 -3.32 -9.72 9.93
C ILE A 202 -1.99 -10.48 9.79
N GLU A 203 -1.27 -10.20 8.71
CA GLU A 203 0.12 -10.63 8.53
C GLU A 203 1.04 -9.47 8.89
N PHE A 204 1.99 -9.71 9.78
CA PHE A 204 2.82 -8.65 10.34
C PHE A 204 4.18 -9.16 10.83
N THR A 205 5.09 -8.22 11.10
CA THR A 205 6.29 -8.44 11.91
C THR A 205 6.27 -7.47 13.08
N THR A 206 6.87 -7.84 14.22
CA THR A 206 7.07 -6.89 15.32
C THR A 206 8.27 -7.29 16.17
N VAL A 207 8.82 -6.30 16.86
CA VAL A 207 9.80 -6.47 17.94
C VAL A 207 9.25 -5.99 19.29
N SER A 208 7.99 -5.55 19.31
CA SER A 208 7.31 -5.09 20.52
C SER A 208 6.75 -6.28 21.26
N GLU A 209 7.05 -6.43 22.56
CA GLU A 209 6.40 -7.45 23.40
C GLU A 209 4.96 -7.09 23.78
N SER A 210 4.64 -5.80 23.71
CA SER A 210 3.32 -5.24 24.02
C SER A 210 2.93 -4.12 23.06
N GLY A 211 1.64 -4.00 22.77
CA GLY A 211 1.06 -2.89 22.00
C GLY A 211 -0.36 -3.19 21.55
N LEU A 212 -1.09 -2.13 21.18
CA LEU A 212 -2.41 -2.29 20.57
C LEU A 212 -2.26 -3.03 19.23
N PHE A 213 -2.93 -4.16 19.07
CA PHE A 213 -2.82 -4.95 17.86
C PHE A 213 -3.79 -4.44 16.79
N PHE A 214 -5.08 -4.35 17.11
CA PHE A 214 -6.04 -3.58 16.33
C PHE A 214 -7.13 -3.00 17.23
N LEU A 215 -7.80 -1.96 16.74
CA LEU A 215 -8.99 -1.41 17.33
C LEU A 215 -10.00 -1.06 16.25
N TRP A 216 -11.20 -1.60 16.39
CA TRP A 216 -12.36 -1.20 15.63
C TRP A 216 -13.26 -0.38 16.54
N ASP A 217 -13.27 0.94 16.36
CA ASP A 217 -13.91 1.88 17.28
C ASP A 217 -14.93 2.75 16.55
N ARG A 218 -16.07 2.95 17.20
CA ARG A 218 -17.07 3.92 16.78
C ARG A 218 -17.12 5.05 17.79
N ALA A 219 -16.33 6.09 17.51
CA ALA A 219 -16.17 7.27 18.36
C ALA A 219 -17.50 7.88 18.84
N THR A 220 -18.57 7.84 18.01
CA THR A 220 -19.88 8.40 18.36
C THR A 220 -20.66 7.61 19.42
N SER A 221 -20.24 6.38 19.74
CA SER A 221 -21.01 5.46 20.61
C SER A 221 -20.19 4.82 21.72
N ALA A 222 -18.88 5.09 21.80
CA ALA A 222 -17.91 4.42 22.67
C ALA A 222 -17.85 2.88 22.51
N ARG A 223 -18.56 2.31 21.53
CA ARG A 223 -18.57 0.87 21.25
C ARG A 223 -17.35 0.50 20.42
N TYR A 224 -16.67 -0.57 20.84
CA TYR A 224 -15.48 -1.04 20.16
C TYR A 224 -15.30 -2.56 20.24
N ILE A 225 -14.47 -3.07 19.33
CA ILE A 225 -13.86 -4.39 19.36
C ILE A 225 -12.36 -4.17 19.22
N GLY A 226 -11.57 -4.55 20.21
CA GLY A 226 -10.13 -4.34 20.19
C GLY A 226 -9.38 -5.61 20.55
N MET A 227 -8.18 -5.78 20.02
CA MET A 227 -7.24 -6.78 20.51
C MET A 227 -5.92 -6.09 20.79
N ASP A 228 -5.33 -6.39 21.94
CA ASP A 228 -3.96 -5.98 22.23
C ASP A 228 -3.06 -7.18 22.48
N MET A 229 -1.77 -6.89 22.36
CA MET A 229 -0.71 -7.80 22.77
C MET A 229 -0.12 -7.28 24.08
N ASN A 230 -0.15 -8.08 25.14
CA ASN A 230 0.43 -7.75 26.44
C ASN A 230 1.44 -8.81 26.86
N LYS A 231 2.73 -8.51 26.83
CA LYS A 231 3.80 -9.48 27.13
C LYS A 231 3.60 -10.77 26.32
N GLN A 232 3.32 -10.61 25.03
CA GLN A 232 3.07 -11.69 24.06
C GLN A 232 1.80 -12.52 24.32
N GLN A 233 0.89 -12.05 25.18
CA GLN A 233 -0.49 -12.55 25.30
C GLN A 233 -1.40 -11.79 24.34
N LEU A 234 -2.29 -12.50 23.64
CA LEU A 234 -3.32 -11.86 22.81
C LEU A 234 -4.62 -11.78 23.61
N ILE A 235 -5.07 -10.55 23.86
CA ILE A 235 -6.23 -10.26 24.70
C ILE A 235 -7.29 -9.56 23.86
N LEU A 236 -8.49 -10.13 23.80
CA LEU A 236 -9.66 -9.53 23.15
C LEU A 236 -10.41 -8.66 24.16
N HIS A 237 -10.75 -7.46 23.74
CA HIS A 237 -11.48 -6.46 24.50
C HIS A 237 -12.82 -6.17 23.81
N LEU A 238 -13.91 -6.32 24.55
CA LEU A 238 -15.27 -6.10 24.05
C LEU A 238 -15.99 -5.08 24.91
N TYR A 239 -16.64 -4.12 24.25
CA TYR A 239 -17.55 -3.18 24.89
C TYR A 239 -18.83 -3.92 25.38
N PRO A 240 -19.37 -3.58 26.56
CA PRO A 240 -20.58 -4.21 27.08
C PRO A 240 -21.80 -3.95 26.17
N SER A 241 -22.58 -5.00 25.91
CA SER A 241 -23.76 -4.97 25.04
C SER A 241 -25.08 -4.95 25.79
N TYR A 242 -25.04 -5.00 27.13
CA TYR A 242 -26.22 -5.12 27.99
C TYR A 242 -26.36 -3.92 28.93
N ALA A 243 -27.59 -3.42 29.07
CA ALA A 243 -27.88 -2.26 29.92
C ALA A 243 -27.54 -2.55 31.39
N GLY A 244 -26.79 -1.63 32.02
CA GLY A 244 -26.33 -1.78 33.40
C GLY A 244 -24.97 -2.45 33.57
N VAL A 245 -24.36 -2.95 32.48
CA VAL A 245 -22.95 -3.36 32.46
C VAL A 245 -22.12 -2.23 31.86
N THR A 246 -21.14 -1.74 32.60
CA THR A 246 -20.26 -0.64 32.18
C THR A 246 -18.82 -1.07 31.97
N GLU A 247 -18.41 -2.16 32.63
CA GLU A 247 -17.06 -2.67 32.55
C GLU A 247 -16.84 -3.43 31.24
N PRO A 248 -15.74 -3.18 30.52
CA PRO A 248 -15.38 -3.93 29.33
C PRO A 248 -14.90 -5.35 29.69
N LEU A 249 -15.17 -6.30 28.79
CA LEU A 249 -14.70 -7.67 28.95
C LEU A 249 -13.31 -7.83 28.36
N MET A 250 -12.44 -8.53 29.08
CA MET A 250 -11.10 -8.94 28.62
C MET A 250 -11.01 -10.46 28.56
N LEU A 251 -10.70 -11.02 27.39
CA LEU A 251 -10.55 -12.45 27.17
C LEU A 251 -9.14 -12.75 26.66
N VAL A 252 -8.36 -13.52 27.42
CA VAL A 252 -7.05 -14.00 26.96
C VAL A 252 -7.28 -15.14 25.96
N LEU A 253 -7.03 -14.87 24.68
CA LEU A 253 -7.22 -15.83 23.59
C LEU A 253 -5.94 -16.61 23.25
N TYR A 254 -4.78 -16.09 23.65
CA TYR A 254 -3.49 -16.78 23.49
C TYR A 254 -2.52 -16.37 24.60
N LYS A 255 -1.87 -17.33 25.28
CA LYS A 255 -1.05 -17.06 26.48
C LYS A 255 0.42 -16.71 26.22
N SER A 256 0.98 -17.15 25.10
CA SER A 256 2.34 -16.80 24.69
C SER A 256 2.50 -17.11 23.21
N ALA A 257 2.42 -16.07 22.38
CA ALA A 257 2.37 -16.20 20.93
C ALA A 257 3.74 -16.09 20.24
N TYR A 258 4.82 -15.76 20.97
CA TYR A 258 6.19 -15.61 20.43
C TYR A 258 6.28 -14.70 19.18
N LEU A 259 5.50 -13.61 19.16
CA LEU A 259 5.32 -12.74 17.99
C LEU A 259 6.38 -11.65 17.83
N CYS A 260 7.18 -11.40 18.86
CA CYS A 260 8.12 -10.27 18.91
C CYS A 260 9.54 -10.63 18.45
N ASP A 261 9.70 -11.66 17.62
CA ASP A 261 10.99 -12.17 17.17
C ASP A 261 11.50 -11.49 15.87
N GLY A 262 10.78 -10.48 15.39
CA GLY A 262 11.07 -9.75 14.16
C GLY A 262 10.72 -10.51 12.88
N LYS A 263 10.22 -11.74 12.96
CA LYS A 263 9.81 -12.52 11.80
C LYS A 263 8.36 -12.25 11.43
N ARG A 264 7.99 -12.79 10.27
CA ARG A 264 6.65 -12.74 9.74
C ARG A 264 5.75 -13.72 10.49
N HIS A 265 4.64 -13.20 10.99
CA HIS A 265 3.59 -13.96 11.64
C HIS A 265 2.24 -13.65 11.02
N THR A 266 1.32 -14.60 11.13
CA THR A 266 -0.10 -14.43 10.79
C THR A 266 -0.96 -14.67 12.01
N VAL A 267 -1.73 -13.66 12.40
CA VAL A 267 -2.70 -13.73 13.49
C VAL A 267 -4.11 -13.60 12.92
N LYS A 268 -4.94 -14.61 13.19
CA LYS A 268 -6.33 -14.68 12.75
C LYS A 268 -7.26 -14.75 13.94
N LEU A 269 -8.02 -13.68 14.19
CA LEU A 269 -9.13 -13.67 15.14
C LEU A 269 -10.40 -14.14 14.42
N VAL A 270 -11.12 -15.06 15.04
CA VAL A 270 -12.44 -15.53 14.60
C VAL A 270 -13.42 -15.31 15.74
N ILE A 271 -14.45 -14.52 15.49
CA ILE A 271 -15.61 -14.38 16.36
C ILE A 271 -16.81 -14.94 15.59
N LYS A 272 -17.41 -16.02 16.11
CA LYS A 272 -18.61 -16.65 15.54
C LYS A 272 -19.62 -16.91 16.66
N GLY A 273 -20.76 -16.22 16.60
CA GLY A 273 -21.76 -16.24 17.67
C GLY A 273 -21.17 -15.86 19.03
N SER A 274 -21.31 -16.73 20.02
CA SER A 274 -20.79 -16.54 21.39
C SER A 274 -19.38 -17.05 21.60
N TYR A 275 -18.59 -17.30 20.55
CA TYR A 275 -17.25 -17.86 20.66
C TYR A 275 -16.21 -16.99 19.97
N ALA A 276 -15.09 -16.79 20.65
CA ALA A 276 -13.89 -16.19 20.10
C ALA A 276 -12.76 -17.22 20.05
N THR A 277 -11.93 -17.18 19.02
CA THR A 277 -10.72 -18.00 18.89
C THR A 277 -9.67 -17.21 18.12
N VAL A 278 -8.40 -17.36 18.51
CA VAL A 278 -7.27 -16.81 17.76
C VAL A 278 -6.41 -17.94 17.24
N THR A 279 -5.97 -17.84 15.99
CA THR A 279 -4.96 -18.72 15.38
C THR A 279 -3.69 -17.91 15.15
N VAL A 280 -2.54 -18.44 15.56
CA VAL A 280 -1.22 -17.84 15.36
C VAL A 280 -0.37 -18.79 14.52
N ASP A 281 0.04 -18.38 13.33
CA ASP A 281 0.85 -19.18 12.39
C ASP A 281 0.27 -20.58 12.13
N GLY A 282 -1.06 -20.64 11.99
CA GLY A 282 -1.81 -21.90 11.81
C GLY A 282 -2.07 -22.68 13.11
N ASN A 283 -1.48 -22.30 14.24
CA ASN A 283 -1.74 -22.92 15.54
C ASN A 283 -2.97 -22.31 16.19
N VAL A 284 -4.04 -23.11 16.28
CA VAL A 284 -5.32 -22.68 16.84
C VAL A 284 -5.24 -22.62 18.35
N GLY A 285 -5.54 -21.45 18.92
CA GLY A 285 -5.66 -21.22 20.35
C GLY A 285 -6.98 -21.79 20.93
N PRO A 286 -7.19 -21.67 22.26
CA PRO A 286 -8.43 -22.10 22.88
C PRO A 286 -9.64 -21.32 22.34
N SER A 287 -10.77 -22.01 22.22
CA SER A 287 -12.06 -21.35 22.01
C SER A 287 -12.60 -20.84 23.34
N VAL A 288 -12.95 -19.56 23.39
CA VAL A 288 -13.41 -18.88 24.61
C VAL A 288 -14.84 -18.40 24.41
N VAL A 289 -15.68 -18.65 25.42
CA VAL A 289 -17.08 -18.22 25.42
C VAL A 289 -17.16 -16.73 25.74
N ILE A 290 -17.86 -15.98 24.89
CA ILE A 290 -18.24 -14.60 25.11
C ILE A 290 -19.58 -14.59 25.87
N PRO A 291 -19.63 -14.04 27.10
CA PRO A 291 -20.88 -13.87 27.84
C PRO A 291 -21.90 -13.03 27.06
N ALA A 292 -23.19 -13.33 27.23
CA ALA A 292 -24.27 -12.59 26.57
C ALA A 292 -24.28 -11.08 26.89
N SER A 293 -23.71 -10.67 28.03
CA SER A 293 -23.53 -9.27 28.41
C SER A 293 -22.53 -8.49 27.53
N HIS A 294 -21.76 -9.18 26.69
CA HIS A 294 -20.72 -8.63 25.81
C HIS A 294 -20.81 -9.23 24.40
N ALA A 295 -22.01 -9.66 23.99
CA ALA A 295 -22.23 -10.18 22.65
C ALA A 295 -21.78 -9.15 21.61
N VAL A 296 -21.00 -9.59 20.63
CA VAL A 296 -20.55 -8.72 19.53
C VAL A 296 -21.74 -8.29 18.71
N GLN A 297 -22.03 -7.00 18.72
CA GLN A 297 -23.08 -6.41 17.88
C GLN A 297 -22.45 -5.63 16.74
N ALA A 298 -23.20 -5.50 15.64
CA ALA A 298 -22.74 -4.77 14.46
C ALA A 298 -22.27 -3.35 14.81
N LEU A 299 -21.12 -2.97 14.24
CA LEU A 299 -20.54 -1.64 14.24
C LEU A 299 -20.46 -1.21 12.78
N ASN A 300 -21.41 -0.40 12.36
CA ASN A 300 -21.40 0.22 11.04
C ASN A 300 -20.65 1.55 11.12
N ASP A 301 -19.97 1.90 10.03
CA ASP A 301 -19.23 3.14 9.85
C ASP A 301 -18.27 3.40 11.02
N ALA A 302 -17.50 2.38 11.39
CA ALA A 302 -16.56 2.43 12.49
C ALA A 302 -15.12 2.37 11.96
N ASP A 303 -14.24 3.18 12.56
CA ASP A 303 -12.85 3.27 12.14
C ASP A 303 -12.07 2.03 12.57
N PHE A 304 -11.25 1.51 11.66
CA PHE A 304 -10.38 0.37 11.92
C PHE A 304 -8.92 0.79 11.96
N TYR A 305 -8.30 0.64 13.12
CA TYR A 305 -6.90 0.97 13.38
C TYR A 305 -6.08 -0.28 13.66
N ILE A 306 -4.82 -0.29 13.23
CA ILE A 306 -3.85 -1.35 13.48
C ILE A 306 -2.61 -0.76 14.11
N GLY A 307 -2.09 -1.45 15.12
CA GLY A 307 -0.81 -1.12 15.73
C GLY A 307 -0.80 0.11 16.63
N GLY A 308 -1.93 0.79 16.84
CA GLY A 308 -2.02 1.98 17.69
C GLY A 308 -3.22 2.86 17.34
N ILE A 309 -3.31 4.02 18.00
CA ILE A 309 -4.28 5.08 17.69
C ILE A 309 -3.77 6.42 18.24
N SER A 310 -4.24 7.54 17.70
CA SER A 310 -3.94 8.91 18.19
C SER A 310 -4.98 9.48 19.16
N GLN A 311 -6.07 8.75 19.42
CA GLN A 311 -7.21 9.21 20.23
C GLN A 311 -7.20 8.60 21.62
N ALA A 312 -8.04 9.13 22.51
CA ALA A 312 -8.21 8.59 23.85
C ALA A 312 -8.78 7.15 23.78
N LEU A 313 -8.02 6.20 24.33
CA LEU A 313 -8.42 4.80 24.42
C LEU A 313 -9.23 4.52 25.69
N PRO A 314 -10.14 3.54 25.65
CA PRO A 314 -10.63 2.85 26.84
C PRO A 314 -9.47 2.49 27.77
N SER A 315 -9.64 2.68 29.09
CA SER A 315 -8.57 2.53 30.09
C SER A 315 -7.99 1.11 30.17
N ASN A 316 -8.75 0.11 29.72
CA ASN A 316 -8.40 -1.31 29.75
C ASN A 316 -7.57 -1.76 28.54
N LEU A 317 -7.41 -0.93 27.51
CA LEU A 317 -6.58 -1.24 26.33
C LEU A 317 -5.16 -0.73 26.52
N ILE A 318 -4.19 -1.51 26.01
CA ILE A 318 -2.82 -1.03 25.89
C ILE A 318 -2.75 0.18 24.96
N LYS A 319 -2.10 1.24 25.44
CA LYS A 319 -1.97 2.52 24.73
C LYS A 319 -0.72 2.64 23.89
N THR A 320 0.25 1.74 24.07
CA THR A 320 1.50 1.76 23.30
C THR A 320 1.26 1.27 21.89
N SER A 321 1.84 1.96 20.92
CA SER A 321 1.83 1.51 19.53
C SER A 321 2.82 0.35 19.33
N LEU A 322 2.48 -0.54 18.40
CA LEU A 322 3.39 -1.57 17.91
C LEU A 322 4.49 -0.96 17.05
N THR A 323 5.70 -1.46 17.25
CA THR A 323 6.84 -1.24 16.35
C THR A 323 6.99 -2.45 15.45
N GLY A 324 6.97 -2.27 14.15
CA GLY A 324 7.03 -3.39 13.22
C GLY A 324 6.41 -3.07 11.88
N CYS A 325 5.85 -4.09 11.24
CA CYS A 325 5.34 -3.99 9.89
C CYS A 325 4.01 -4.69 9.70
N VAL A 326 3.05 -4.01 9.07
CA VAL A 326 1.79 -4.60 8.64
C VAL A 326 1.89 -4.93 7.15
N LEU A 327 1.88 -6.22 6.83
CA LEU A 327 2.08 -6.73 5.48
C LEU A 327 0.76 -6.90 4.73
N SER A 328 -0.26 -7.45 5.40
CA SER A 328 -1.59 -7.62 4.83
C SER A 328 -2.66 -7.62 5.90
N VAL A 329 -3.88 -7.23 5.52
CA VAL A 329 -5.06 -7.25 6.38
C VAL A 329 -6.23 -7.78 5.58
N THR A 330 -6.89 -8.81 6.11
CA THR A 330 -8.12 -9.35 5.54
C THR A 330 -9.20 -9.35 6.60
N ILE A 331 -10.37 -8.80 6.25
CA ILE A 331 -11.54 -8.81 7.11
C ILE A 331 -12.65 -9.56 6.39
N THR A 332 -13.22 -10.56 7.06
CA THR A 332 -14.39 -11.29 6.57
C THR A 332 -15.56 -11.02 7.52
N THR A 333 -16.69 -10.59 6.96
CA THR A 333 -17.90 -10.30 7.74
C THR A 333 -19.16 -10.92 7.14
N GLY A 334 -20.17 -11.09 7.98
CA GLY A 334 -21.49 -11.56 7.59
C GLY A 334 -21.61 -13.07 7.45
N LEU A 335 -22.85 -13.52 7.30
CA LEU A 335 -23.19 -14.94 7.11
C LEU A 335 -22.79 -15.45 5.72
N LEU A 336 -22.71 -14.56 4.73
CA LEU A 336 -22.26 -14.86 3.37
C LEU A 336 -20.72 -14.76 3.23
N GLU A 337 -20.00 -14.54 4.33
CA GLU A 337 -18.53 -14.44 4.40
C GLU A 337 -17.96 -13.48 3.34
N THR A 338 -18.41 -12.22 3.35
CA THR A 338 -17.84 -11.19 2.45
C THR A 338 -16.40 -10.92 2.85
N VAL A 339 -15.45 -11.32 2.00
CA VAL A 339 -14.02 -11.11 2.22
C VAL A 339 -13.60 -9.77 1.62
N ARG A 340 -12.92 -8.96 2.43
CA ARG A 340 -12.25 -7.74 1.98
C ARG A 340 -10.77 -7.80 2.34
N ALA A 341 -9.91 -7.87 1.33
CA ALA A 341 -8.48 -7.70 1.47
C ALA A 341 -8.12 -6.21 1.33
N TYR A 342 -7.29 -5.71 2.24
CA TYR A 342 -6.82 -4.34 2.25
C TYR A 342 -5.36 -4.30 1.83
N ASP A 343 -5.07 -3.51 0.79
CA ASP A 343 -3.70 -3.11 0.50
C ASP A 343 -3.30 -2.00 1.49
N THR A 344 -2.50 -2.37 2.49
CA THR A 344 -2.10 -1.50 3.60
C THR A 344 -1.41 -0.22 3.11
N THR A 345 -0.71 -0.29 1.98
CA THR A 345 0.01 0.86 1.43
C THR A 345 -0.94 1.99 0.99
N GLN A 346 -2.19 1.69 0.65
CA GLN A 346 -3.19 2.70 0.25
C GLN A 346 -3.63 3.60 1.42
N PHE A 347 -3.31 3.23 2.66
CA PHE A 347 -3.80 3.87 3.87
C PHE A 347 -2.72 4.65 4.62
N VAL A 348 -1.47 4.67 4.12
CA VAL A 348 -0.37 5.38 4.78
C VAL A 348 -0.63 6.88 4.89
N SER A 349 -1.26 7.51 3.88
CA SER A 349 -1.55 8.95 3.90
C SER A 349 -2.61 9.37 4.93
N SER A 350 -3.46 8.44 5.37
CA SER A 350 -4.45 8.65 6.44
C SER A 350 -3.98 8.16 7.81
N SER A 351 -2.70 7.80 7.91
CA SER A 351 -2.09 7.14 9.07
C SER A 351 -1.00 8.03 9.68
N PHE A 352 -0.62 7.74 10.93
CA PHE A 352 0.42 8.49 11.64
C PHE A 352 1.58 7.59 12.02
N GLY A 353 2.81 8.10 11.97
CA GLY A 353 4.01 7.31 12.27
C GLY A 353 4.16 6.05 11.39
N ALA A 354 3.51 6.04 10.24
CA ALA A 354 3.50 4.95 9.27
C ALA A 354 4.35 5.32 8.06
N GLN A 355 5.13 4.37 7.53
CA GLN A 355 5.95 4.58 6.34
C GLN A 355 5.78 3.43 5.34
N TYR A 356 5.89 3.75 4.05
CA TYR A 356 5.89 2.75 2.99
C TYR A 356 7.15 1.90 3.06
N GLY A 357 6.97 0.58 2.92
CA GLY A 357 8.07 -0.36 2.95
C GLY A 357 8.48 -0.75 4.36
N CYS A 358 8.94 -1.99 4.47
CA CYS A 358 9.27 -2.64 5.71
C CYS A 358 10.77 -2.92 5.78
N PRO A 359 11.54 -2.18 6.60
CA PRO A 359 13.01 -2.22 6.56
C PRO A 359 13.66 -3.41 7.28
N TYR A 360 12.88 -4.33 7.86
CA TYR A 360 13.36 -5.45 8.69
C TYR A 360 12.81 -6.78 8.20
#